data_AF-A0A1Y1S855-F1
#
_entry.id   AF-A0A1Y1S855-F1
#
_cell.length_a   1.000
_cell.length_b   1.000
_cell.length_c   1.000
_cell.angle_alpha   90.00
_cell.angle_beta   90.00
_cell.angle_gamma   90.00
#
_symmetry.space_group_name_H-M   'P 1'
#
loop_
_entity.id
_entity.type
_entity.pdbx_description
1 polymer ?
#
loop_
_entity_poly.entity_id
_entity_poly.type
_entity_poly.pdbx_seq_one_letter_code
_entity_poly.pdbx_strand_id
1 'polypeptide(L)'
;MERKYREFSQDKSGTAKERLGALGFVYSGKDVTIQSYEEFTKALEECDYMDEQKLVKYYGEYLTYSDISHILKIGTNGLCDNEIAETFKIIPCTPTQPISVREFIKLLYE
;
A
#
# COMPACT_ATOMS: atom_id res chain seq x y z
N MET A 1 2.27 -9.46 -11.30
CA MET A 1 3.28 -8.36 -11.35
C MET A 1 3.53 -7.84 -12.77
N GLU A 2 3.76 -8.68 -13.79
CA GLU A 2 4.01 -8.20 -15.17
C GLU A 2 2.98 -7.21 -15.73
N ARG A 3 1.68 -7.42 -15.46
CA ARG A 3 0.62 -6.50 -15.92
C ARG A 3 0.81 -5.09 -15.33
N LYS A 4 1.01 -5.00 -14.00
CA LYS A 4 1.23 -3.73 -13.30
C LYS A 4 2.55 -3.06 -13.71
N TYR A 5 3.60 -3.83 -14.03
CA TYR A 5 4.83 -3.26 -14.59
C TYR A 5 4.61 -2.68 -16.00
N ARG A 6 3.81 -3.35 -16.83
CA ARG A 6 3.47 -2.83 -18.15
C ARG A 6 2.69 -1.52 -18.05
N GLU A 7 1.67 -1.47 -17.20
CA GLU A 7 0.92 -0.24 -16.88
C GLU A 7 1.85 0.86 -16.36
N PHE A 8 2.76 0.52 -15.42
CA PHE A 8 3.78 1.44 -14.92
C PHE A 8 4.64 1.99 -16.06
N SER A 9 5.28 1.13 -16.87
CA SER A 9 6.24 1.54 -17.91
C SER A 9 5.62 2.37 -19.04
N GLN A 10 4.32 2.18 -19.31
CA GLN A 10 3.57 2.91 -20.33
C GLN A 10 3.07 4.27 -19.83
N ASP A 11 2.73 4.38 -18.54
CA ASP A 11 2.43 5.67 -17.93
C ASP A 11 3.71 6.50 -17.79
N LYS A 12 3.71 7.71 -18.33
CA LYS A 12 4.82 8.68 -18.24
C LYS A 12 4.40 9.94 -17.49
N SER A 13 3.20 9.96 -16.93
CA SER A 13 2.66 11.10 -16.20
C SER A 13 3.18 11.11 -14.76
N GLY A 14 3.63 12.26 -14.27
CA GLY A 14 4.12 12.40 -12.90
C GLY A 14 5.42 11.65 -12.58
N THR A 15 5.75 11.64 -11.30
CA THR A 15 6.92 10.97 -10.70
C THR A 15 6.72 9.46 -10.61
N ALA A 16 7.81 8.70 -10.45
CA ALA A 16 7.73 7.26 -10.21
C ALA A 16 6.86 6.95 -8.98
N LYS A 17 6.94 7.77 -7.93
CA LYS A 17 6.11 7.65 -6.73
C LYS A 17 4.62 7.81 -7.02
N GLU A 18 4.24 8.81 -7.80
CA GLU A 18 2.83 9.05 -8.17
C GLU A 18 2.28 7.92 -9.04
N ARG A 19 3.08 7.44 -10.00
CA ARG A 19 2.72 6.30 -10.87
C ARG A 19 2.59 4.99 -10.10
N LEU A 20 3.50 4.73 -9.16
CA LEU A 20 3.36 3.59 -8.24
C LEU A 20 2.10 3.74 -7.39
N GLY A 21 1.83 4.95 -6.88
CA GLY A 21 0.60 5.26 -6.15
C GLY A 21 -0.67 4.96 -6.96
N ALA A 22 -0.70 5.35 -8.22
CA ALA A 22 -1.82 5.08 -9.13
C ALA A 22 -2.04 3.58 -9.39
N LEU A 23 -1.00 2.76 -9.27
CA LEU A 23 -1.06 1.30 -9.40
C LEU A 23 -1.36 0.58 -8.08
N GLY A 24 -1.63 1.35 -7.02
CA GLY A 24 -1.82 0.84 -5.66
C GLY A 24 -0.49 0.37 -5.06
N PHE A 25 0.54 1.19 -5.08
CA PHE A 25 1.82 0.90 -4.43
C PHE A 25 2.39 2.14 -3.76
N VAL A 26 2.98 2.01 -2.58
CA VAL A 26 3.46 3.16 -1.80
C VAL A 26 4.96 3.17 -1.74
N TYR A 27 5.57 4.05 -2.53
CA TYR A 27 7.01 4.17 -2.60
C TYR A 27 7.53 5.32 -1.73
N SER A 28 8.43 4.99 -0.79
CA SER A 28 9.04 5.94 0.15
C SER A 28 10.50 6.27 -0.16
N GLY A 29 11.11 5.57 -1.11
CA GLY A 29 12.50 5.80 -1.51
C GLY A 29 12.69 7.19 -2.11
N LYS A 30 13.91 7.72 -2.02
CA LYS A 30 14.29 8.95 -2.73
C LYS A 30 14.32 8.65 -4.23
N ASP A 31 13.45 9.30 -5.02
CA ASP A 31 13.39 9.30 -6.50
C ASP A 31 14.31 8.27 -7.19
N VAL A 32 14.01 6.97 -7.04
CA VAL A 32 14.70 5.95 -7.84
C VAL A 32 13.95 5.87 -9.16
N THR A 33 14.68 6.11 -10.24
CA THR A 33 14.15 5.89 -11.58
C THR A 33 14.00 4.38 -11.75
N ILE A 34 12.77 3.87 -11.74
CA ILE A 34 12.50 2.45 -12.03
C ILE A 34 12.60 2.24 -13.55
N GLN A 35 13.64 1.55 -13.99
CA GLN A 35 13.96 1.30 -15.40
C GLN A 35 13.78 -0.16 -15.83
N SER A 36 13.68 -1.09 -14.87
CA SER A 36 13.52 -2.52 -15.16
C SER A 36 12.40 -3.18 -14.37
N TYR A 37 11.96 -4.35 -14.84
CA TYR A 37 10.98 -5.18 -14.13
C TYR A 37 11.50 -5.66 -12.76
N GLU A 38 12.81 -5.87 -12.66
CA GLU A 38 13.48 -6.28 -11.43
C GLU A 38 13.51 -5.15 -10.40
N GLU A 39 13.85 -3.92 -10.83
CA GLU A 39 13.77 -2.72 -9.98
C GLU A 39 12.34 -2.42 -9.54
N PHE A 40 11.37 -2.64 -10.44
CA PHE A 40 9.95 -2.53 -10.11
C PHE A 40 9.57 -3.55 -9.04
N THR A 41 9.91 -4.82 -9.23
CA THR A 41 9.56 -5.88 -8.27
C THR A 41 10.21 -5.63 -6.91
N LYS A 42 11.48 -5.24 -6.88
CA LYS A 42 12.19 -4.89 -5.64
C LYS A 42 11.58 -3.69 -4.93
N ALA A 43 11.23 -2.64 -5.68
CA ALA A 43 10.54 -1.48 -5.13
C ALA A 43 9.21 -1.89 -4.46
N LEU A 44 8.53 -2.91 -5.00
CA LEU A 44 7.25 -3.39 -4.47
C LEU A 44 7.39 -4.37 -3.30
N GLU A 45 8.42 -5.20 -3.27
CA GLU A 45 8.76 -6.03 -2.10
C GLU A 45 9.14 -5.18 -0.89
N GLU A 46 9.79 -4.03 -1.11
CA GLU A 46 10.03 -3.03 -0.07
C GLU A 46 8.74 -2.33 0.42
N CYS A 47 7.68 -2.37 -0.40
CA CYS A 47 6.33 -1.87 -0.10
C CYS A 47 5.40 -2.96 0.47
N ASP A 48 5.89 -4.15 0.78
CA ASP A 48 5.08 -5.17 1.43
C ASP A 48 4.88 -4.78 2.91
N TYR A 49 3.79 -4.07 3.17
CA TYR A 49 3.38 -3.52 4.47
C TYR A 49 2.81 -4.59 5.41
N MET A 50 3.05 -5.87 5.13
CA MET A 50 2.63 -6.99 5.95
C MET A 50 3.49 -7.18 7.22
N ASP A 51 4.43 -6.27 7.47
CA ASP A 51 5.29 -6.26 8.67
C ASP A 51 4.94 -5.08 9.58
N GLU A 52 4.70 -5.37 10.88
CA GLU A 52 4.35 -4.39 11.90
C GLU A 52 5.42 -3.28 12.02
N GLN A 53 6.71 -3.63 12.00
CA GLN A 53 7.79 -2.64 12.14
C GLN A 53 7.85 -1.70 10.93
N LYS A 54 7.61 -2.23 9.72
CA LYS A 54 7.51 -1.41 8.51
C LYS A 54 6.31 -0.47 8.58
N LEU A 55 5.13 -0.95 8.98
CA LEU A 55 3.94 -0.11 9.12
C LEU A 55 4.15 1.03 10.14
N VAL A 56 4.71 0.72 11.31
CA VAL A 56 5.03 1.74 12.33
C VAL A 56 6.02 2.78 11.79
N LYS A 57 7.03 2.34 11.06
CA LYS A 57 8.02 3.26 10.45
C LYS A 57 7.40 4.21 9.43
N TYR A 58 6.37 3.78 8.69
CA TYR A 58 5.81 4.54 7.58
C TYR A 58 4.58 5.37 7.93
N TYR A 59 3.70 4.84 8.78
CA TYR A 59 2.42 5.46 9.12
C TYR A 59 2.34 5.89 10.60
N GLY A 60 3.34 5.52 11.42
CA GLY A 60 3.32 5.72 12.87
C GLY A 60 2.59 4.58 13.60
N GLU A 61 2.45 4.70 14.92
CA GLU A 61 1.84 3.64 15.75
C GLU A 61 0.33 3.45 15.51
N TYR A 62 -0.33 4.44 14.91
CA TYR A 62 -1.77 4.47 14.70
C TYR A 62 -2.09 4.77 13.24
N LEU A 63 -2.98 3.96 12.66
CA LEU A 63 -3.44 4.07 11.28
C LEU A 63 -4.80 4.77 11.24
N THR A 64 -4.91 5.80 10.41
CA THR A 64 -6.20 6.43 10.10
C THR A 64 -6.97 5.61 9.06
N TYR A 65 -8.26 5.94 8.89
CA TYR A 65 -9.09 5.35 7.84
C TYR A 65 -8.45 5.48 6.45
N SER A 66 -7.85 6.64 6.16
CA SER A 66 -7.17 6.87 4.88
C SER A 66 -5.94 5.97 4.73
N ASP A 67 -5.17 5.78 5.81
CA ASP A 67 -3.97 4.93 5.79
C ASP A 67 -4.35 3.47 5.53
N ILE A 68 -5.38 2.96 6.22
CA ILE A 68 -5.85 1.58 6.03
C ILE A 68 -6.39 1.37 4.63
N SER A 69 -7.23 2.29 4.14
CA SER A 69 -7.76 2.22 2.77
C SER A 69 -6.62 2.19 1.75
N HIS A 70 -5.57 2.98 2.00
CA HIS A 70 -4.38 2.98 1.18
C HIS A 70 -3.63 1.65 1.27
N ILE A 71 -3.37 1.14 2.49
CA ILE A 71 -2.66 -0.13 2.72
C ILE A 71 -3.38 -1.31 2.05
N LEU A 72 -4.70 -1.40 2.16
CA LEU A 72 -5.49 -2.49 1.57
C LEU A 72 -5.52 -2.46 0.03
N LYS A 73 -5.30 -1.29 -0.58
CA LYS A 73 -5.13 -1.18 -2.04
C LYS A 73 -3.75 -1.66 -2.51
N ILE A 74 -2.81 -1.82 -1.59
CA ILE A 74 -1.42 -2.09 -1.93
C ILE A 74 -1.21 -3.57 -2.26
N GLY A 75 -0.35 -3.82 -3.25
CA GLY A 75 0.16 -5.15 -3.54
C GLY A 75 -0.44 -5.77 -4.79
N THR A 76 -0.02 -7.00 -5.08
CA THR A 76 -0.43 -7.75 -6.27
C THR A 76 -1.90 -8.15 -6.22
N ASN A 77 -2.44 -8.32 -5.00
CA ASN A 77 -3.82 -8.69 -4.69
C ASN A 77 -4.55 -7.58 -3.92
N GLY A 78 -4.16 -6.31 -4.14
CA GLY A 78 -4.82 -5.18 -3.50
C GLY A 78 -6.33 -5.18 -3.78
N LEU A 79 -7.10 -4.80 -2.77
CA LEU A 79 -8.56 -4.81 -2.80
C LEU A 79 -9.11 -3.63 -3.63
N CYS A 80 -10.24 -3.85 -4.31
CA CYS A 80 -11.00 -2.77 -4.94
C CYS A 80 -11.82 -1.97 -3.90
N ASP A 81 -12.32 -0.79 -4.29
CA ASP A 81 -13.05 0.10 -3.36
C ASP A 81 -14.24 -0.58 -2.67
N ASN A 82 -14.95 -1.46 -3.38
CA ASN A 82 -16.06 -2.23 -2.80
C ASN A 82 -15.57 -3.27 -1.77
N GLU A 83 -14.47 -3.98 -2.06
CA GLU A 83 -13.88 -4.97 -1.14
C GLU A 83 -13.31 -4.29 0.12
N ILE A 84 -12.76 -3.09 -0.04
CA ILE A 84 -12.29 -2.27 1.08
C ILE A 84 -13.45 -1.82 1.96
N ALA A 85 -14.55 -1.36 1.35
CA ALA A 85 -15.75 -0.97 2.09
C ALA A 85 -16.32 -2.15 2.92
N GLU A 86 -16.28 -3.37 2.38
CA GLU A 86 -16.64 -4.57 3.12
C GLU A 86 -15.63 -4.88 4.24
N THR A 87 -14.34 -4.69 4.00
CA THR A 87 -13.28 -4.93 5.01
C THR A 87 -13.41 -3.97 6.20
N PHE A 88 -13.81 -2.72 5.96
CA PHE A 88 -14.08 -1.74 7.03
C PHE A 88 -15.31 -2.09 7.89
N LYS A 89 -16.13 -3.07 7.53
CA LYS A 89 -17.16 -3.60 8.45
C LYS A 89 -16.56 -4.42 9.59
N ILE A 90 -15.33 -4.91 9.40
CA ILE A 90 -14.61 -5.79 10.33
C ILE A 90 -13.54 -5.00 11.07
N ILE A 91 -12.87 -4.07 10.40
CA ILE A 91 -11.84 -3.22 11.00
C ILE A 91 -12.51 -2.13 11.86
N PRO A 92 -12.22 -2.02 13.16
CA PRO A 92 -12.79 -1.01 14.06
C PRO A 92 -12.12 0.36 13.87
N CYS A 93 -11.98 0.81 12.62
CA CYS A 93 -11.43 2.11 12.26
C CYS A 93 -12.52 2.95 11.57
N THR A 94 -12.68 4.19 12.03
CA THR A 94 -13.58 5.17 11.43
C THR A 94 -12.81 6.42 11.05
N PRO A 95 -13.37 7.35 10.25
CA PRO A 95 -12.70 8.60 9.90
C PRO A 95 -12.23 9.42 11.11
N THR A 96 -12.86 9.24 12.28
CA THR A 96 -12.52 9.95 13.53
C THR A 96 -11.80 9.08 14.56
N GLN A 97 -11.65 7.78 14.31
CA GLN A 97 -11.07 6.84 15.25
C GLN A 97 -10.01 5.97 14.56
N PRO A 98 -8.71 6.31 14.72
CA PRO A 98 -7.64 5.47 14.21
C PRO A 98 -7.52 4.17 15.02
N ILE A 99 -6.88 3.17 14.43
CA ILE A 99 -6.58 1.87 15.04
C ILE A 99 -5.06 1.73 15.22
N SER A 100 -4.58 1.00 16.22
CA SER A 100 -3.14 0.75 16.32
C SER A 100 -2.67 -0.18 15.18
N VAL A 101 -1.42 0.00 14.73
CA VAL A 101 -0.80 -0.89 13.73
C VAL A 101 -0.86 -2.35 14.19
N ARG A 102 -0.61 -2.59 15.48
CA ARG A 102 -0.63 -3.92 16.07
C ARG A 102 -2.00 -4.59 15.99
N GLU A 103 -3.07 -3.87 16.30
CA GLU A 103 -4.43 -4.39 16.17
C GLU A 103 -4.82 -4.63 14.71
N PHE A 104 -4.42 -3.73 13.81
CA PHE A 104 -4.64 -3.91 12.38
C PHE A 104 -3.96 -5.18 11.83
N ILE A 105 -2.70 -5.43 12.19
CA ILE A 105 -1.99 -6.65 11.82
C ILE A 105 -2.69 -7.89 12.40
N LYS A 106 -3.10 -7.88 13.66
CA LYS A 106 -3.83 -9.00 14.25
C LYS A 106 -5.09 -9.36 13.46
N LEU A 107 -5.88 -8.37 13.05
CA LEU A 107 -7.10 -8.58 12.27
C LEU A 107 -6.86 -9.21 10.88
N LEU A 108 -5.66 -9.10 10.33
CA LEU A 108 -5.31 -9.69 9.04
C LEU A 108 -4.82 -11.14 9.13
N TYR A 109 -4.34 -11.59 10.30
CA TYR A 109 -3.65 -12.88 10.46
C TYR A 109 -4.22 -13.80 11.56
N GLU A 110 -5.12 -13.32 12.41
CA GLU A 110 -5.81 -14.07 13.47
C GLU A 110 -7.32 -14.07 13.25
#